data_AF-A0A9X6VCK8-F1
#
_entry.id   AF-A0A9X6VCK8-F1
#
_cell.length_a   1.000
_cell.length_b   1.000
_cell.length_c   1.000
_cell.angle_alpha   90.00
_cell.angle_beta   90.00
_cell.angle_gamma   90.00
#
_symmetry.space_group_name_H-M   'P 1'
#
loop_
_entity.id
_entity.type
_entity.pdbx_description
1 polymer ?
#
loop_
_entity_poly.entity_id
_entity_poly.type
_entity_poly.pdbx_seq_one_letter_code
_entity_poly.pdbx_strand_id
1 'polypeptide(L)'
;MILFRGKPIEDYGDIKWFYGNAVMNYEDNLAYIESPGQGFVPVEFESVGQYIGLKDSSDEKQMVFAGDIVVGKRQSHWHGGYDNVKGVVCFSDTNFGFKVNGEGGGGLHSIESIEVIGNIYDNKDLLDNEYNK
;
A
#
# COMPACT_ATOMS: atom_id res chain seq x y z
N MET A 1 -9.07 -16.17 -4.29
CA MET A 1 -8.19 -15.98 -3.13
C MET A 1 -7.71 -14.54 -3.16
N ILE A 2 -7.86 -13.79 -2.07
CA ILE A 2 -7.44 -12.38 -2.00
C ILE A 2 -6.04 -12.37 -1.36
N LEU A 3 -5.10 -11.68 -1.97
CA LEU A 3 -3.72 -11.61 -1.49
C LEU A 3 -3.55 -10.44 -0.51
N PHE A 4 -2.92 -10.72 0.61
CA PHE A 4 -2.52 -9.75 1.62
C PHE A 4 -1.02 -9.84 1.86
N ARG A 5 -0.47 -8.80 2.49
CA ARG A 5 0.85 -8.84 3.11
C ARG A 5 0.78 -8.36 4.56
N GLY A 6 1.75 -8.74 5.38
CA GLY A 6 1.90 -8.24 6.74
C GLY A 6 3.36 -8.31 7.21
N LYS A 7 3.72 -7.39 8.11
CA LYS A 7 5.05 -7.32 8.73
C LYS A 7 5.08 -8.24 9.94
N PRO A 8 6.01 -9.21 10.02
CA PRO A 8 6.03 -10.16 11.14
C PRO A 8 6.32 -9.45 12.46
N ILE A 9 5.73 -9.93 13.56
CA ILE A 9 6.04 -9.44 14.91
C ILE A 9 7.33 -10.06 15.47
N GLU A 10 7.75 -11.20 14.93
CA GLU A 10 8.99 -11.90 15.29
C GLU A 10 10.07 -11.64 14.23
N ASP A 11 11.32 -11.89 14.61
CA ASP A 11 12.46 -11.81 13.69
C ASP A 11 12.58 -13.11 12.87
N TYR A 12 12.42 -12.99 11.55
CA TYR A 12 12.59 -14.08 10.57
C TYR A 12 13.85 -13.88 9.71
N GLY A 13 14.86 -13.20 10.25
CA GLY A 13 16.11 -12.88 9.56
C GLY A 13 15.88 -11.86 8.45
N ASP A 14 16.18 -12.24 7.21
CA ASP A 14 16.08 -11.33 6.07
C ASP A 14 14.64 -11.11 5.58
N ILE A 15 13.67 -11.88 6.09
CA ILE A 15 12.27 -11.78 5.67
C ILE A 15 11.58 -10.64 6.42
N LYS A 16 11.29 -9.55 5.69
CA LYS A 16 10.63 -8.35 6.23
C LYS A 16 9.11 -8.34 6.11
N TRP A 17 8.57 -9.12 5.18
CA TRP A 17 7.14 -9.13 4.84
C TRP A 17 6.71 -10.54 4.43
N PHE A 18 5.55 -10.97 4.94
CA PHE A 18 4.90 -12.22 4.53
C PHE A 18 3.72 -11.92 3.62
N TYR A 19 3.43 -12.82 2.68
CA TYR A 19 2.40 -12.66 1.68
C TYR A 19 1.51 -13.90 1.64
N GLY A 20 0.18 -13.71 1.63
CA GLY A 20 -0.75 -14.84 1.71
C GLY A 20 -2.17 -14.43 2.06
N ASN A 21 -2.93 -15.35 2.65
CA ASN A 21 -4.27 -15.05 3.17
C ASN A 21 -4.17 -14.37 4.54
N ALA A 22 -4.97 -13.33 4.78
CA ALA A 22 -5.07 -12.72 6.10
C ALA A 22 -6.12 -13.44 6.96
N VAL A 23 -5.75 -13.76 8.20
CA VAL A 23 -6.67 -14.21 9.25
C VAL A 23 -6.61 -13.17 10.37
N MET A 24 -7.76 -12.51 10.62
CA MET A 24 -7.85 -11.35 11.49
C MET A 24 -8.83 -11.60 12.64
N ASN A 25 -8.42 -11.29 13.86
CA ASN A 25 -9.28 -11.14 15.02
C ASN A 25 -9.29 -9.67 15.42
N TYR A 26 -10.44 -9.01 15.22
CA TYR A 26 -10.63 -7.59 15.50
C TYR A 26 -10.95 -7.28 16.97
N GLU A 27 -11.32 -8.28 17.78
CA GLU A 27 -11.57 -8.08 19.23
C GLU A 27 -10.26 -7.95 19.99
N ASP A 28 -9.28 -8.81 19.65
CA ASP A 28 -7.98 -8.87 20.32
C ASP A 28 -6.86 -8.16 19.53
N ASN A 29 -7.17 -7.56 18.37
CA ASN A 29 -6.22 -6.99 17.42
C ASN A 29 -5.07 -7.97 17.05
N LEU A 30 -5.44 -9.22 16.74
CA LEU A 30 -4.50 -10.25 16.30
C LEU A 30 -4.61 -10.45 14.79
N ALA A 31 -3.46 -10.61 14.14
CA ALA A 31 -3.38 -10.82 12.70
C ALA A 31 -2.35 -11.91 12.37
N TYR A 32 -2.70 -12.74 11.38
CA TYR A 32 -1.83 -13.76 10.83
C TYR A 32 -1.87 -13.72 9.31
N ILE A 33 -0.71 -13.95 8.68
CA ILE A 33 -0.62 -14.26 7.26
C ILE A 33 -0.39 -15.75 7.11
N GLU A 34 -1.32 -16.44 6.46
CA GLU A 34 -1.13 -17.81 6.00
C GLU A 34 -0.24 -17.80 4.75
N SER A 35 1.06 -18.01 4.94
CA SER A 35 2.06 -18.00 3.88
C SER A 35 2.34 -19.42 3.38
N PRO A 36 2.30 -19.66 2.04
CA PRO A 36 2.58 -20.98 1.47
C PRO A 36 3.92 -21.56 1.94
N GLY A 37 3.89 -22.74 2.55
CA GLY A 37 5.08 -23.44 3.05
C GLY A 37 5.60 -22.97 4.41
N GLN A 38 5.01 -21.93 5.00
CA GLN A 38 5.40 -21.39 6.31
C GLN A 38 4.26 -21.46 7.35
N GLY A 39 3.01 -21.67 6.89
CA GLY A 39 1.84 -21.76 7.77
C GLY A 39 1.36 -20.37 8.19
N PHE A 40 0.82 -20.27 9.40
CA PHE A 40 0.31 -19.00 9.95
C PHE A 40 1.44 -18.23 10.64
N VAL A 41 1.77 -17.07 10.12
CA VAL A 41 2.80 -16.19 10.66
C VAL A 41 2.12 -15.01 11.35
N PRO A 42 2.38 -14.76 12.65
CA PRO A 42 1.81 -13.61 13.34
C PRO A 42 2.43 -12.32 12.80
N VAL A 43 1.59 -11.33 12.50
CA VAL A 43 1.99 -10.04 11.92
C VAL A 43 1.43 -8.88 12.71
N GLU A 44 2.07 -7.71 12.58
CA GLU A 44 1.54 -6.45 13.13
C GLU A 44 0.16 -6.19 12.51
N PHE A 45 -0.87 -6.08 13.35
CA PHE A 45 -2.26 -5.94 12.91
C PHE A 45 -2.46 -4.79 11.91
N GLU A 46 -1.89 -3.62 12.24
CA GLU A 46 -1.98 -2.43 11.41
C GLU A 46 -1.23 -2.56 10.09
N SER A 47 -0.27 -3.49 9.97
CA SER A 47 0.54 -3.68 8.76
C SER A 47 -0.15 -4.48 7.65
N VAL A 48 -1.32 -5.05 7.96
CA VAL A 48 -2.03 -5.92 7.02
C VAL A 48 -2.58 -5.10 5.86
N GLY A 49 -1.95 -5.26 4.69
CA GLY A 49 -2.32 -4.56 3.47
C GLY A 49 -2.86 -5.52 2.42
N GLN A 50 -4.02 -5.21 1.83
CA GLN A 50 -4.58 -5.96 0.70
C GLN A 50 -3.87 -5.59 -0.61
N TYR A 51 -3.59 -6.58 -1.46
CA TYR A 51 -3.22 -6.33 -2.85
C TYR A 51 -4.37 -5.64 -3.58
N ILE A 52 -4.09 -4.51 -4.24
CA ILE A 52 -5.14 -3.69 -4.88
C ILE A 52 -5.45 -4.09 -6.32
N GLY A 53 -4.78 -5.12 -6.86
CA GLY A 53 -4.97 -5.56 -8.24
C GLY A 53 -4.10 -4.85 -9.27
N LEU A 54 -3.19 -3.97 -8.84
CA LEU A 54 -2.29 -3.21 -9.71
C LEU A 54 -0.83 -3.58 -9.46
N LYS A 55 -0.05 -3.57 -10.53
CA LYS A 55 1.41 -3.70 -10.47
C LYS A 55 2.04 -2.32 -10.53
N ASP A 56 3.24 -2.23 -9.97
CA ASP A 56 4.10 -1.07 -10.17
C ASP A 56 4.41 -0.91 -11.66
N SER A 57 4.38 0.34 -12.13
CA SER A 57 4.62 0.70 -13.53
C SER A 57 6.10 0.66 -13.91
N SER A 58 6.99 0.80 -12.92
CA SER A 58 8.45 0.72 -13.06
C SER A 58 8.98 -0.70 -12.85
N ASP A 59 8.24 -1.58 -12.18
CA ASP A 59 8.59 -3.00 -12.01
C ASP A 59 7.34 -3.91 -12.01
N GLU A 60 7.12 -4.64 -13.11
CA GLU A 60 5.98 -5.55 -13.23
C GLU A 60 5.96 -6.72 -12.23
N LYS A 61 7.05 -6.96 -11.50
CA LYS A 61 7.10 -7.96 -10.42
C LYS A 61 6.63 -7.39 -9.08
N GLN A 62 6.68 -6.07 -8.91
CA GLN A 62 6.23 -5.40 -7.70
C GLN A 62 4.70 -5.20 -7.77
N MET A 63 4.02 -5.74 -6.76
CA MET A 63 2.58 -5.55 -6.58
C MET A 63 2.34 -4.33 -5.70
N VAL A 64 1.23 -3.63 -5.93
CA VAL A 64 0.79 -2.51 -5.10
C VAL A 64 -0.19 -3.00 -4.05
N PHE A 65 0.06 -2.64 -2.79
CA PHE A 65 -0.76 -2.99 -1.64
C PHE A 65 -1.29 -1.73 -0.94
N ALA A 66 -2.37 -1.89 -0.18
CA ALA A 66 -2.78 -0.87 0.78
C ALA A 66 -1.63 -0.57 1.76
N GLY A 67 -1.43 0.71 2.06
CA GLY A 67 -0.31 1.22 2.85
C GLY A 67 0.97 1.49 2.05
N ASP A 68 1.04 1.15 0.76
CA ASP A 68 2.13 1.61 -0.10
C ASP A 68 2.06 3.13 -0.31
N ILE A 69 3.24 3.74 -0.34
CA ILE A 69 3.45 5.12 -0.72
C ILE A 69 3.83 5.10 -2.19
N VAL A 70 3.04 5.79 -3.01
CA VAL A 70 3.17 5.78 -4.46
C VAL A 70 3.34 7.18 -5.01
N VAL A 71 4.00 7.24 -6.17
CA VAL A 71 3.99 8.39 -7.05
C VAL A 71 3.31 8.04 -8.37
N GLY A 72 2.81 9.04 -9.06
CA GLY A 72 2.23 8.87 -10.38
C GLY A 72 1.81 10.20 -11.00
N LYS A 73 0.99 10.12 -12.04
CA LYS A 73 0.45 11.30 -12.72
C LYS A 73 -1.03 11.12 -12.95
N ARG A 74 -1.77 12.22 -13.04
CA ARG A 74 -3.16 12.19 -13.51
C ARG A 74 -3.45 13.36 -14.41
N GLN A 75 -4.41 13.23 -15.30
CA GLN A 75 -4.83 14.37 -16.11
C GLN A 75 -5.33 15.50 -15.20
N SER A 76 -4.81 16.72 -15.40
CA SER A 76 -5.20 17.86 -14.59
C SER A 76 -6.61 18.32 -14.94
N HIS A 77 -7.39 18.69 -13.92
CA HIS A 77 -8.72 19.29 -14.10
C HIS A 77 -8.67 20.82 -14.17
N TRP A 78 -7.52 21.43 -13.86
CA TRP A 78 -7.37 22.89 -13.73
C TRP A 78 -6.59 23.51 -14.88
N HIS A 79 -5.74 22.73 -15.54
CA HIS A 79 -4.96 23.16 -16.69
C HIS A 79 -4.80 22.03 -17.71
N GLY A 80 -4.30 22.35 -18.90
CA GLY A 80 -3.88 21.32 -19.84
C GLY A 80 -2.68 20.55 -19.29
N GLY A 81 -2.66 19.23 -19.47
CA GLY A 81 -1.55 18.36 -19.06
C GLY A 81 -1.86 17.52 -17.83
N TYR A 82 -0.84 17.30 -16.99
CA TYR A 82 -0.85 16.34 -15.89
C TYR A 82 -0.51 17.00 -14.55
N ASP A 83 -1.20 16.56 -13.49
CA ASP A 83 -0.82 16.80 -12.10
C ASP A 83 0.07 15.64 -11.62
N ASN A 84 1.06 15.95 -10.78
CA ASN A 84 1.80 14.91 -10.05
C ASN A 84 0.94 14.36 -8.92
N VAL A 85 1.08 13.07 -8.66
CA VAL A 85 0.42 12.37 -7.56
C VAL A 85 1.50 11.83 -6.62
N LYS A 86 1.35 12.06 -5.32
CA LYS A 86 2.16 11.43 -4.27
C LYS A 86 1.30 11.18 -3.04
N GLY A 87 1.24 9.93 -2.57
CA GLY A 87 0.44 9.62 -1.39
C GLY A 87 0.36 8.14 -1.07
N VAL A 88 -0.51 7.82 -0.11
CA VAL A 88 -0.70 6.46 0.40
C VAL A 88 -1.89 5.79 -0.28
N VAL A 89 -1.70 4.55 -0.72
CA VAL A 89 -2.78 3.69 -1.20
C VAL A 89 -3.66 3.27 -0.02
N CYS A 90 -4.94 3.61 -0.04
CA CYS A 90 -5.88 3.28 1.02
C CYS A 90 -7.28 2.98 0.47
N PHE A 91 -8.09 2.25 1.24
CA PHE A 91 -9.51 2.08 0.93
C PHE A 91 -10.29 3.33 1.34
N SER A 92 -11.24 3.75 0.51
CA SER A 92 -12.08 4.93 0.76
C SER A 92 -13.51 4.50 1.09
N ASP A 93 -13.94 4.68 2.33
CA ASP A 93 -15.31 4.32 2.75
C ASP A 93 -16.39 5.12 2.02
N THR A 94 -16.08 6.33 1.56
CA THR A 94 -17.02 7.17 0.78
C THR A 94 -17.25 6.65 -0.64
N ASN A 95 -16.20 6.12 -1.27
CA ASN A 95 -16.22 5.73 -2.69
C ASN A 95 -16.25 4.20 -2.87
N PHE A 96 -16.21 3.45 -1.76
CA PHE A 96 -16.16 1.99 -1.71
C PHE A 96 -15.10 1.39 -2.65
N GLY A 97 -13.89 1.97 -2.63
CA GLY A 97 -12.78 1.54 -3.49
C GLY A 97 -11.44 2.13 -3.06
N PHE A 98 -10.36 1.59 -3.62
CA PHE A 98 -9.01 2.08 -3.36
C PHE A 98 -8.75 3.43 -4.03
N LYS A 99 -7.97 4.26 -3.35
CA LYS A 99 -7.52 5.57 -3.79
C LYS A 99 -6.07 5.81 -3.35
N VAL A 100 -5.44 6.84 -3.92
CA VAL A 100 -4.23 7.44 -3.35
C VAL A 100 -4.65 8.65 -2.53
N ASN A 101 -4.30 8.65 -1.24
CA ASN A 101 -4.53 9.75 -0.31
C ASN A 101 -3.24 10.55 -0.14
N GLY A 102 -3.21 11.77 -0.65
CA GLY A 102 -2.05 12.64 -0.64
C GLY A 102 -2.16 13.75 -1.68
N GLU A 103 -1.02 14.39 -1.97
CA GLU A 103 -0.93 15.45 -2.97
C GLU A 103 -1.30 14.95 -4.36
N GLY A 104 -2.20 15.65 -5.05
CA GLY A 104 -2.75 15.21 -6.33
C GLY A 104 -3.52 13.89 -6.29
N GLY A 105 -3.74 13.34 -5.09
CA GLY A 105 -4.41 12.06 -4.87
C GLY A 105 -5.85 12.01 -5.36
N GLY A 106 -6.37 10.80 -5.52
CA GLY A 106 -7.69 10.55 -6.08
C GLY A 106 -7.99 9.06 -6.23
N GLY A 107 -9.14 8.73 -6.81
CA GLY A 107 -9.48 7.35 -7.13
C GLY A 107 -8.48 6.75 -8.11
N LEU A 108 -8.13 5.47 -7.91
CA LEU A 108 -7.10 4.80 -8.73
C LEU A 108 -7.37 4.87 -10.24
N HIS A 109 -8.64 4.85 -10.66
CA HIS A 109 -9.04 4.93 -12.07
C HIS A 109 -8.59 6.23 -12.76
N SER A 110 -8.23 7.27 -12.02
CA SER A 110 -7.77 8.55 -12.55
C SER A 110 -6.26 8.70 -12.59
N ILE A 111 -5.50 7.76 -12.01
CA ILE A 111 -4.05 7.86 -11.86
C ILE A 111 -3.39 6.99 -12.93
N GLU A 112 -2.60 7.63 -13.78
CA GLU A 112 -1.71 7.00 -14.73
C GLU A 112 -0.36 6.69 -14.07
N SER A 113 0.23 5.54 -14.45
CA SER A 113 1.56 5.09 -14.03
C SER A 113 1.80 5.20 -12.51
N ILE A 114 1.39 4.17 -11.76
CA ILE A 114 1.63 4.07 -10.31
C ILE A 114 2.97 3.42 -10.08
N GLU A 115 3.86 4.11 -9.37
CA GLU A 115 5.17 3.61 -8.95
C GLU A 115 5.26 3.59 -7.43
N VAL A 116 5.68 2.48 -6.84
CA VAL A 116 5.84 2.32 -5.40
C VAL A 116 7.20 2.86 -4.98
N ILE A 117 7.21 3.83 -4.08
CA ILE A 117 8.45 4.43 -3.55
C ILE A 117 8.75 4.01 -2.11
N GLY A 118 7.82 3.31 -1.46
CA GLY A 118 7.96 2.80 -0.09
C GLY A 118 6.62 2.41 0.49
N ASN A 119 6.57 2.23 1.81
CA ASN A 119 5.32 1.99 2.54
C ASN A 119 5.32 2.73 3.89
N ILE A 120 4.14 2.92 4.48
CA ILE A 120 3.99 3.71 5.72
C ILE A 120 4.61 3.07 6.97
N TYR A 121 5.02 1.79 6.91
CA TYR A 121 5.60 1.09 8.05
C TYR A 121 7.12 1.17 8.06
N ASP A 122 7.74 1.14 6.88
CA ASP A 122 9.19 1.17 6.70
C ASP A 122 9.73 2.55 6.27
N ASN A 123 8.89 3.41 5.68
CA ASN A 123 9.30 4.66 5.01
C ASN A 123 8.42 5.86 5.40
N LYS A 124 8.23 6.06 6.72
CA LYS A 124 7.36 7.12 7.26
C LYS A 124 7.78 8.53 6.80
N ASP A 125 9.07 8.73 6.60
CA ASP A 125 9.70 9.98 6.17
C ASP A 125 9.35 10.39 4.73
N LEU A 126 8.87 9.46 3.89
CA LEU A 126 8.54 9.79 2.49
C LEU A 126 7.27 10.64 2.35
N LEU A 127 6.40 10.68 3.35
CA LEU A 127 5.17 11.48 3.34
C LEU A 127 5.36 12.88 3.92
N ASP A 128 6.43 13.10 4.68
CA ASP A 128 6.79 14.41 5.20
C ASP A 128 7.38 15.25 4.06
N ASN A 129 6.51 15.91 3.31
CA ASN A 129 6.92 16.89 2.32
C ASN A 129 7.55 18.10 3.02
N GLU A 130 8.81 18.38 2.69
CA GLU A 130 9.28 19.66 2.10
C GLU A 130 8.49 20.96 2.42
N TYR A 131 8.17 21.22 3.69
CA TYR A 131 7.72 22.52 4.19
C TYR A 131 8.85 23.28 4.93
N ASN A 132 10.07 23.20 4.42
CA ASN A 132 11.21 24.02 4.85
C ASN A 132 11.99 24.55 3.63
N LYS A 133 11.36 25.45 2.86
CA LYS A 133 12.07 26.46 2.05
C LYS A 133 11.16 27.63 1.71
#